data_AF-A0A7D8YGY3-F1
#
_entry.id   AF-A0A7D8YGY3-F1
#
_cell.length_a   1.000
_cell.length_b   1.000
_cell.length_c   1.000
_cell.angle_alpha   90.00
_cell.angle_beta   90.00
_cell.angle_gamma   90.00
#
_symmetry.space_group_name_H-M   'P 1'
#
loop_
_entity.id
_entity.type
_entity.pdbx_description
1 polymer ?
#
loop_
_entity_poly.entity_id
_entity_poly.type
_entity_poly.pdbx_seq_one_letter_code
_entity_poly.pdbx_strand_id
1 'polypeptide(L)'
;MVQQTKVGDRNGVTPNESQGLAQDVGSFASDVFTLTELQSQLVAADTREFARRASVPTLALLGGLALGLACTPMALATAALGLVHFLEFSHFTAFLIVVVAGATCGLLMCVVGWKLLRQRAAVLQRSRDELIRNLRWVKRVIMKKRSH
;
A
#
# COMPACT_ATOMS: atom_id res chain seq x y z
N MET A 1 -3.97 37.15 -79.98
CA MET A 1 -3.51 35.99 -79.17
C MET A 1 -2.66 36.57 -78.04
N VAL A 2 -3.21 36.72 -76.82
CA VAL A 2 -3.10 35.78 -75.67
C VAL A 2 -1.67 35.85 -75.09
N GLN A 3 -1.36 36.23 -73.84
CA GLN A 3 -2.10 36.17 -72.57
C GLN A 3 -1.40 37.10 -71.56
N GLN A 4 -2.17 37.92 -70.84
CA GLN A 4 -1.77 38.45 -69.53
C GLN A 4 -2.07 37.37 -68.48
N THR A 5 -1.13 37.07 -67.59
CA THR A 5 -1.45 36.39 -66.33
C THR A 5 -0.62 37.01 -65.21
N LYS A 6 -1.23 38.03 -64.62
CA LYS A 6 -0.89 38.61 -63.32
C LYS A 6 -1.16 37.53 -62.27
N VAL A 7 -0.10 36.85 -61.81
CA VAL A 7 -0.19 35.93 -60.67
C VAL A 7 -0.38 36.78 -59.42
N GLY A 8 -1.62 36.79 -58.93
CA GLY A 8 -2.01 37.48 -57.72
C GLY A 8 -1.43 36.80 -56.49
N ASP A 9 -0.84 37.62 -55.64
CA ASP A 9 -0.55 37.35 -54.24
C ASP A 9 -1.78 36.71 -53.57
N ARG A 10 -1.67 35.43 -53.20
CA ARG A 10 -2.65 34.75 -52.36
C ARG A 10 -2.01 34.49 -51.02
N ASN A 11 -2.29 35.41 -50.10
CA ASN A 11 -2.24 35.20 -48.66
C ASN A 11 -2.99 33.91 -48.32
N GLY A 12 -2.26 32.81 -48.16
CA GLY A 12 -2.73 31.58 -47.54
C GLY A 12 -2.22 31.56 -46.11
N VAL A 13 -3.06 32.05 -45.19
CA VAL A 13 -2.90 31.97 -43.74
C VAL A 13 -2.38 30.57 -43.36
N THR A 14 -1.18 30.48 -42.82
CA THR A 14 -0.75 29.28 -42.09
C THR A 14 -1.79 29.08 -40.97
N PRO A 15 -2.61 28.01 -41.00
CA PRO A 15 -3.47 27.75 -39.87
C PRO A 15 -2.53 27.55 -38.69
N ASN A 16 -2.88 28.23 -37.61
CA ASN A 16 -2.14 28.34 -36.39
C ASN A 16 -2.04 26.94 -35.75
N GLU A 17 -1.13 26.09 -36.22
CA GLU A 17 -0.93 24.72 -35.72
C GLU A 17 -0.64 24.73 -34.21
N SER A 18 -0.03 25.81 -33.72
CA SER A 18 0.20 26.07 -32.30
C SER A 18 -1.09 26.30 -31.50
N GLN A 19 -2.14 26.88 -32.08
CA GLN A 19 -3.43 27.04 -31.40
C GLN A 19 -4.22 25.73 -31.32
N GLY A 20 -4.17 24.88 -32.35
CA GLY A 20 -4.82 23.56 -32.33
C GLY A 20 -4.19 22.62 -31.29
N LEU A 21 -2.86 22.57 -31.23
CA LEU A 21 -2.12 21.80 -30.23
C LEU A 21 -2.35 22.31 -28.80
N ALA A 22 -2.41 23.63 -28.58
CA ALA A 22 -2.71 24.22 -27.27
C ALA A 22 -4.14 23.90 -26.79
N GLN A 23 -5.11 23.82 -27.71
CA GLN A 23 -6.48 23.41 -27.40
C GLN A 23 -6.59 21.92 -27.03
N ASP A 24 -5.90 21.04 -27.78
CA ASP A 24 -5.82 19.60 -27.47
C ASP A 24 -5.07 19.33 -26.16
N VAL A 25 -4.10 20.18 -25.82
CA VAL A 25 -3.39 20.12 -24.54
C VAL A 25 -4.32 20.44 -23.37
N GLY A 26 -5.22 21.41 -23.54
CA GLY A 26 -6.20 21.83 -22.55
C GLY A 26 -7.32 20.81 -22.34
N SER A 27 -7.88 20.26 -23.42
CA SER A 27 -8.90 19.21 -23.34
C SER A 27 -8.39 17.96 -22.64
N PHE A 28 -7.17 17.52 -22.96
CA PHE A 28 -6.57 16.34 -22.34
C PHE A 28 -6.21 16.55 -20.85
N ALA A 29 -5.84 17.78 -20.45
CA ALA A 29 -5.59 18.10 -19.05
C ALA A 29 -6.90 18.11 -18.23
N SER A 30 -7.98 18.61 -18.84
CA SER A 30 -9.33 18.52 -18.29
C SER A 30 -9.75 17.07 -18.09
N ASP A 31 -9.57 16.21 -19.10
CA ASP A 31 -9.93 14.79 -19.02
C ASP A 31 -9.14 14.04 -17.94
N VAL A 32 -7.83 14.31 -17.82
CA VAL A 32 -7.00 13.74 -16.75
C VAL A 32 -7.43 14.21 -15.36
N PHE A 33 -7.84 15.48 -15.23
CA PHE A 33 -8.36 16.00 -13.97
C PHE A 33 -9.70 15.35 -13.60
N THR A 34 -10.62 15.23 -14.56
CA THR A 34 -11.91 14.56 -14.38
C THR A 34 -11.75 13.08 -14.04
N LEU A 35 -10.82 12.37 -14.70
CA LEU A 35 -10.48 10.97 -14.36
C LEU A 35 -9.87 10.84 -12.96
N THR A 36 -9.02 11.79 -12.55
CA THR A 36 -8.42 11.80 -11.21
C THR A 36 -9.47 12.06 -10.14
N GLU A 37 -10.43 12.94 -10.40
CA GLU A 37 -11.53 13.23 -9.49
C GLU A 37 -12.40 11.99 -9.27
N LEU A 38 -12.74 11.29 -10.36
CA LEU A 38 -13.47 10.02 -10.31
C LEU A 38 -12.68 8.93 -9.55
N GLN A 39 -11.38 8.78 -9.79
CA GLN A 39 -10.56 7.83 -9.04
C GLN A 39 -10.42 8.21 -7.56
N SER A 40 -10.38 9.51 -7.23
CA SER A 40 -10.34 9.96 -5.84
C SER A 40 -11.62 9.62 -5.09
N GLN A 41 -12.77 9.76 -5.75
CA GLN A 41 -14.07 9.42 -5.18
C GLN A 41 -14.21 7.91 -4.98
N LEU A 42 -13.69 7.11 -5.93
CA LEU A 42 -13.64 5.66 -5.79
C LEU A 42 -12.74 5.23 -4.62
N VAL A 43 -11.53 5.81 -4.52
CA VAL A 43 -10.61 5.56 -3.39
C VAL A 43 -11.22 5.99 -2.06
N ALA A 44 -11.95 7.11 -2.01
CA ALA A 44 -12.64 7.55 -0.80
C ALA A 44 -13.79 6.61 -0.40
N ALA A 45 -14.55 6.10 -1.38
CA ALA A 45 -15.59 5.11 -1.14
C ALA A 45 -15.00 3.77 -0.67
N ASP A 46 -13.94 3.29 -1.32
CA ASP A 46 -13.24 2.06 -0.98
C ASP A 46 -12.60 2.13 0.41
N THR A 47 -11.97 3.25 0.76
CA THR A 47 -11.40 3.45 2.10
C THR A 47 -12.47 3.50 3.18
N ARG A 48 -13.65 4.09 2.91
CA ARG A 48 -14.78 4.10 3.85
C ARG A 48 -15.37 2.71 4.03
N GLU A 49 -15.53 1.95 2.95
CA GLU A 49 -16.02 0.57 3.02
C GLU A 49 -15.00 -0.35 3.70
N PHE A 50 -13.71 -0.18 3.40
CA PHE A 50 -12.62 -0.86 4.09
C PHE A 50 -12.63 -0.54 5.59
N ALA A 51 -12.70 0.72 5.99
CA ALA A 51 -12.74 1.11 7.40
C ALA A 51 -13.95 0.51 8.13
N ARG A 52 -15.13 0.52 7.49
CA ARG A 52 -16.34 -0.09 8.04
C ARG A 52 -16.16 -1.60 8.25
N ARG A 53 -15.63 -2.31 7.24
CA ARG A 53 -15.40 -3.77 7.30
C ARG A 53 -14.20 -4.17 8.15
N ALA A 54 -13.21 -3.30 8.31
CA ALA A 54 -11.99 -3.57 9.06
C ALA A 54 -12.18 -3.40 10.57
N SER A 55 -13.18 -2.66 11.03
CA SER A 55 -13.45 -2.42 12.45
C SER A 55 -13.60 -3.72 13.25
N VAL A 56 -14.53 -4.59 12.85
CA VAL A 56 -14.82 -5.88 13.50
C VAL A 56 -13.59 -6.81 13.55
N PRO A 57 -12.90 -7.12 12.44
CA PRO A 57 -11.71 -7.98 12.48
C PRO A 57 -10.56 -7.33 13.26
N THR A 58 -10.43 -6.00 13.26
CA THR A 58 -9.42 -5.31 14.06
C THR A 58 -9.71 -5.45 15.55
N LEU A 59 -10.96 -5.26 15.98
CA LEU A 59 -11.40 -5.50 17.36
C LEU A 59 -11.20 -6.96 17.78
N ALA A 60 -11.56 -7.91 16.91
CA ALA A 60 -11.33 -9.33 17.16
C ALA A 60 -9.84 -9.67 17.30
N LEU A 61 -8.98 -9.11 16.44
CA LEU A 61 -7.53 -9.27 16.53
C LEU A 61 -6.98 -8.68 17.83
N LEU A 62 -7.37 -7.45 18.18
CA LEU A 62 -6.94 -6.81 19.43
C LEU A 62 -7.41 -7.58 20.66
N GLY A 63 -8.68 -8.01 20.68
CA GLY A 63 -9.24 -8.81 21.76
C GLY A 63 -8.55 -10.17 21.88
N GLY A 64 -8.32 -10.86 20.76
CA GLY A 64 -7.57 -12.11 20.72
C GLY A 64 -6.13 -11.95 21.19
N LEU A 65 -5.47 -10.84 20.85
CA LEU A 65 -4.10 -10.55 21.28
C LEU A 65 -4.04 -10.27 22.78
N ALA A 66 -4.99 -9.49 23.32
CA ALA A 66 -5.11 -9.21 24.74
C ALA A 66 -5.39 -10.48 25.56
N LEU A 67 -6.37 -11.29 25.12
CA LEU A 67 -6.68 -12.58 25.74
C LEU A 67 -5.50 -13.55 25.64
N GLY A 68 -4.85 -13.64 24.48
CA GLY A 68 -3.67 -14.48 24.29
C GLY A 68 -2.55 -14.10 25.25
N LEU A 69 -2.25 -12.80 25.39
CA LEU A 69 -1.24 -12.30 26.33
C LEU A 69 -1.59 -12.58 27.79
N ALA A 70 -2.88 -12.51 28.16
CA ALA A 70 -3.33 -12.81 29.52
C ALA A 70 -3.34 -14.32 29.81
N CYS A 71 -3.76 -15.14 28.84
CA CYS A 71 -3.85 -16.59 29.00
C CYS A 71 -2.49 -17.29 28.95
N THR A 72 -1.51 -16.75 28.22
CA THR A 72 -0.18 -17.36 28.08
C THR A 72 0.52 -17.60 29.43
N PRO A 73 0.70 -16.60 30.33
CA PRO A 73 1.35 -16.83 31.62
C PRO A 73 0.55 -17.79 32.49
N MET A 74 -0.79 -17.74 32.45
CA MET A 74 -1.63 -18.68 33.21
C MET A 74 -1.54 -20.12 32.69
N ALA A 75 -1.45 -20.31 31.37
CA ALA A 75 -1.25 -21.62 30.77
C ALA A 75 0.12 -22.20 31.15
N LEU A 76 1.18 -21.38 31.11
CA LEU A 76 2.53 -21.79 31.54
C LEU A 76 2.55 -22.13 33.04
N ALA A 77 1.93 -21.31 33.89
CA ALA A 77 1.84 -21.59 35.32
C ALA A 77 1.08 -22.90 35.60
N THR A 78 -0.05 -23.11 34.92
CA THR A 78 -0.83 -24.35 35.03
C THR A 78 -0.02 -25.58 34.58
N ALA A 79 0.74 -25.46 33.49
CA ALA A 79 1.62 -26.52 33.02
C ALA A 79 2.72 -26.87 34.02
N ALA A 80 3.34 -25.86 34.64
CA ALA A 80 4.39 -26.06 35.65
C ALA A 80 3.83 -26.75 36.90
N LEU A 81 2.66 -26.30 37.38
CA LEU A 81 1.98 -26.93 38.51
C LEU A 81 1.52 -28.35 38.20
N GLY A 82 1.08 -28.62 36.97
CA GLY A 82 0.76 -29.96 36.50
C GLY A 82 1.97 -30.89 36.55
N LEU A 83 3.16 -30.43 36.14
CA LEU A 83 4.40 -31.20 36.26
C LEU A 83 4.73 -31.53 37.73
N VAL A 84 4.54 -30.58 38.64
CA VAL A 84 4.75 -30.82 40.07
C VAL A 84 3.76 -31.86 40.60
N HIS A 85 2.48 -31.75 40.24
CA HIS A 85 1.43 -32.60 40.79
C HIS A 85 1.46 -34.04 40.25
N PHE A 86 1.72 -34.22 38.96
CA PHE A 86 1.63 -35.54 38.32
C PHE A 86 2.97 -36.28 38.19
N LEU A 87 4.09 -35.57 38.12
CA LEU A 87 5.43 -36.17 37.96
C LEU A 87 6.27 -36.07 39.24
N GLU A 88 5.69 -35.54 40.34
CA GLU A 88 6.36 -35.30 41.62
C GLU A 88 7.67 -34.50 41.50
N PHE A 89 7.79 -33.69 40.44
CA PHE A 89 8.97 -32.86 40.25
C PHE A 89 9.04 -31.77 41.31
N SER A 90 10.27 -31.43 41.71
CA SER A 90 10.50 -30.23 42.50
C SER A 90 9.99 -29.00 41.74
N HIS A 91 9.38 -28.07 42.46
CA HIS A 91 8.85 -26.81 41.93
C HIS A 91 9.88 -26.12 41.03
N PHE A 92 11.14 -26.06 41.47
CA PHE A 92 12.22 -25.43 40.71
C PHE A 92 12.40 -26.06 39.31
N THR A 93 12.51 -27.39 39.25
CA THR A 93 12.68 -28.13 37.98
C THR A 93 11.48 -28.00 37.05
N ALA A 94 10.25 -28.05 37.59
CA ALA A 94 9.04 -27.93 36.79
C ALA A 94 8.91 -26.54 36.12
N PHE A 95 9.13 -25.46 36.90
CA PHE A 95 9.12 -24.10 36.36
C PHE A 95 10.25 -23.88 35.36
N LEU A 96 11.46 -24.41 35.63
CA LEU A 96 12.59 -24.28 34.71
C LEU A 96 12.29 -24.92 33.34
N ILE A 97 11.74 -26.14 33.32
CA ILE A 97 11.37 -26.84 32.08
C ILE A 97 10.35 -26.01 31.29
N VAL A 98 9.29 -25.53 31.95
CA VAL A 98 8.25 -24.75 31.28
C VAL A 98 8.76 -23.42 30.76
N VAL A 99 9.64 -22.73 31.50
CA VAL A 99 10.26 -21.48 31.04
C VAL A 99 11.14 -21.73 29.81
N VAL A 100 11.97 -22.76 29.82
CA VAL A 100 12.83 -23.11 28.67
C VAL A 100 11.97 -23.53 27.46
N ALA A 101 10.97 -24.37 27.66
CA ALA A 101 10.04 -24.76 26.59
C ALA A 101 9.26 -23.56 26.03
N GLY A 102 8.76 -22.68 26.90
CA GLY A 102 8.07 -21.46 26.51
C GLY A 102 8.98 -20.50 25.75
N ALA A 103 10.21 -20.30 26.21
CA ALA A 103 11.20 -19.43 25.56
C ALA A 103 11.61 -19.95 24.18
N THR A 104 11.84 -21.26 24.05
CA THR A 104 12.18 -21.88 22.76
C THR A 104 11.03 -21.77 21.75
N CYS A 105 9.80 -22.08 22.15
CA CYS A 105 8.62 -21.87 21.32
C CYS A 105 8.44 -20.40 20.92
N GLY A 106 8.57 -19.47 21.87
CA GLY A 106 8.48 -18.04 21.62
C GLY A 106 9.53 -17.55 20.62
N LEU A 107 10.78 -17.99 20.77
CA LEU A 107 11.87 -17.67 19.85
C LEU A 107 11.57 -18.17 18.43
N LEU A 108 11.09 -19.41 18.29
CA LEU A 108 10.72 -19.97 16.99
C LEU A 108 9.60 -19.16 16.32
N MET A 109 8.55 -18.80 17.06
CA MET A 109 7.47 -17.97 16.54
C MET A 109 7.96 -16.57 16.12
N CYS A 110 8.84 -15.94 16.90
CA CYS A 110 9.45 -14.66 16.53
C CYS A 110 10.28 -14.77 15.24
N VAL A 111 11.09 -15.81 15.08
CA VAL A 111 11.91 -16.02 13.88
C VAL A 111 11.03 -16.24 12.64
N VAL A 112 9.99 -17.08 12.76
CA VAL A 112 9.05 -17.33 11.66
C VAL A 112 8.29 -16.06 11.31
N GLY A 113 7.73 -15.36 12.30
CA GLY A 113 7.02 -14.10 12.12
C GLY A 113 7.89 -13.04 11.45
N TRP A 114 9.15 -12.91 11.86
CA TRP A 114 10.11 -11.99 11.25
C TRP A 114 10.40 -12.33 9.78
N LYS A 115 10.57 -13.62 9.46
CA LYS A 115 10.78 -14.07 8.07
C LYS A 115 9.57 -13.73 7.19
N LEU A 116 8.35 -14.02 7.66
CA LEU A 116 7.12 -13.72 6.92
C LEU A 116 6.95 -12.20 6.73
N LEU A 117 7.20 -11.41 7.78
CA LEU A 117 7.11 -9.96 7.71
C LEU A 117 8.11 -9.39 6.70
N ARG A 118 9.36 -9.87 6.72
CA ARG A 118 10.41 -9.43 5.79
C ARG A 118 10.07 -9.75 4.34
N GLN A 119 9.50 -10.93 4.08
CA GLN A 119 9.03 -11.31 2.74
C GLN A 119 7.93 -10.36 2.24
N ARG A 120 6.96 -10.03 3.09
CA ARG A 120 5.86 -9.12 2.74
C ARG A 120 6.32 -7.67 2.59
N ALA A 121 7.26 -7.23 3.43
CA ALA A 121 7.85 -5.90 3.35
C ALA A 121 8.63 -5.68 2.04
N ALA A 122 9.31 -6.72 1.53
CA ALA A 122 10.01 -6.64 0.25
C ALA A 122 9.06 -6.37 -0.93
N VAL A 123 7.87 -6.98 -0.93
CA VAL A 123 6.82 -6.70 -1.92
C VAL A 123 6.31 -5.27 -1.78
N LEU A 124 6.09 -4.81 -0.54
CA LEU A 124 5.61 -3.46 -0.28
C LEU A 124 6.64 -2.39 -0.69
N GLN A 125 7.93 -2.64 -0.50
CA GLN A 125 9.01 -1.77 -0.97
C GLN A 125 8.99 -1.64 -2.49
N ARG A 126 8.85 -2.76 -3.21
CA ARG A 126 8.72 -2.75 -4.67
C ARG A 126 7.51 -1.94 -5.15
N SER A 127 6.35 -2.12 -4.52
CA SER A 127 5.14 -1.35 -4.86
C SER A 127 5.30 0.15 -4.56
N ARG A 128 5.99 0.53 -3.47
CA ARG A 128 6.28 1.94 -3.18
C ARG A 128 7.23 2.54 -4.21
N ASP A 129 8.25 1.81 -4.63
CA ASP A 129 9.20 2.28 -5.66
C ASP A 129 8.51 2.48 -7.02
N GLU A 130 7.59 1.58 -7.39
CA GLU A 130 6.77 1.70 -8.60
C GLU A 130 5.85 2.92 -8.52
N LEU A 131 5.19 3.17 -7.38
CA LEU A 131 4.34 4.34 -7.17
C LEU A 131 5.15 5.65 -7.29
N ILE A 132 6.34 5.73 -6.69
CA ILE A 132 7.21 6.91 -6.76
C ILE A 132 7.74 7.13 -8.18
N ARG A 133 8.02 6.06 -8.94
CA ARG A 133 8.39 6.17 -10.35
C ARG A 133 7.23 6.70 -11.20
N ASN A 134 6.03 6.19 -10.99
CA ASN A 134 4.83 6.63 -11.72
C ASN A 134 4.50 8.10 -11.43
N LEU A 135 4.53 8.53 -10.16
CA LEU A 135 4.33 9.94 -9.79
C LEU A 135 5.35 10.86 -10.46
N ARG A 136 6.63 10.45 -10.53
CA ARG A 136 7.68 11.24 -11.18
C ARG A 136 7.48 11.34 -12.69
N TRP A 137 7.00 10.27 -13.34
CA TRP A 137 6.68 10.31 -14.76
C TRP A 137 5.52 11.27 -15.04
N VAL A 138 4.42 11.17 -14.29
CA VAL A 138 3.28 12.09 -14.39
C VAL A 138 3.71 13.55 -14.20
N LYS A 139 4.51 13.83 -13.16
CA LYS A 139 5.03 15.18 -12.91
C LYS A 139 5.86 15.72 -14.09
N ARG A 140 6.70 14.89 -14.71
CA ARG A 140 7.51 15.29 -15.88
C ARG A 140 6.64 15.53 -17.11
N VAL A 141 5.64 14.69 -17.37
CA VAL A 141 4.72 14.88 -18.50
C VAL A 141 3.96 16.20 -18.35
N ILE A 142 3.45 16.50 -17.15
CA ILE A 142 2.76 17.77 -16.86
C ILE A 142 3.70 18.97 -17.00
N MET A 143 4.92 18.90 -16.46
CA MET A 143 5.89 20.00 -16.54
C MET A 143 6.40 20.24 -17.96
N LYS A 144 6.63 19.19 -18.76
CA LYS A 144 7.05 19.31 -20.16
C LYS A 144 5.96 19.93 -21.05
N LYS A 145 4.70 19.73 -20.69
CA LYS A 145 3.53 20.31 -21.39
C LYS A 145 3.32 21.80 -21.09
N ARG A 146 4.01 22.37 -20.08
CA ARG A 146 3.91 23.79 -19.67
C ARG A 146 4.99 24.68 -20.31
N SER A 147 6.00 24.11 -20.95
CA SER A 147 7.13 24.86 -21.55
C SER A 147 7.05 25.00 -23.09
N HIS A 148 5.92 24.65 -23.68
CA HIS A 148 5.55 24.88 -25.07
C HIS A 148 4.16 25.51 -25.10
#